data_AF-J8ACT7-F1
#
_entry.id   AF-J8ACT7-F1
#
_cell.length_a   1.000
_cell.length_b   1.000
_cell.length_c   1.000
_cell.angle_alpha   90.00
_cell.angle_beta   90.00
_cell.angle_gamma   90.00
#
_symmetry.space_group_name_H-M   'P 1'
#
loop_
_entity.id
_entity.type
_entity.pdbx_description
1 polymer ?
#
loop_
_entity_poly.entity_id
_entity_poly.type
_entity_poly.pdbx_seq_one_letter_code
_entity_poly.pdbx_strand_id
1 'polypeptide(L)'
;MHGHVGAISASIESAGDGLEFPLRIRWEDPKDCPINTHYSHVLMGSCLDDNDDVISQVIHQYEKSENGTVMTSTFIFPKGLPPFINLSGLYKHNVEEMSEFSNFLPELFKGNL
;
A
#
# COMPACT_ATOMS: atom_id res chain seq x y z
N MET A 1 10.06 1.56 -14.34
CA MET A 1 10.95 2.56 -13.69
C MET A 1 10.86 2.27 -12.19
N HIS A 2 11.93 1.74 -11.58
CA HIS A 2 11.94 1.24 -10.19
C HIS A 2 12.54 2.26 -9.21
N GLY A 3 12.30 3.56 -9.43
CA GLY A 3 13.05 4.64 -8.78
C GLY A 3 12.92 4.68 -7.26
N HIS A 4 11.90 4.04 -6.68
CA HIS A 4 11.68 3.99 -5.24
C HIS A 4 12.10 2.67 -4.59
N VAL A 5 12.50 1.63 -5.34
CA VAL A 5 12.86 0.33 -4.75
C VAL A 5 14.02 0.49 -3.77
N GLY A 6 13.88 -0.08 -2.58
CA GLY A 6 14.80 0.06 -1.45
C GLY A 6 14.63 1.34 -0.63
N ALA A 7 13.87 2.33 -1.10
CA ALA A 7 13.58 3.53 -0.32
C ALA A 7 12.62 3.21 0.83
N ILE A 8 12.78 3.94 1.94
CA ILE A 8 11.88 3.87 3.09
C ILE A 8 11.02 5.13 3.11
N SER A 9 9.71 4.94 2.94
CA SER A 9 8.71 5.96 3.22
C SER A 9 8.36 5.90 4.71
N ALA A 10 8.55 7.01 5.42
CA ALA A 10 8.14 7.15 6.81
C ALA A 10 6.91 8.06 6.88
N SER A 11 5.83 7.56 7.46
CA SER A 11 4.56 8.27 7.66
C SER A 11 4.06 8.10 9.09
N ILE A 12 3.14 8.96 9.50
CA ILE A 12 2.28 8.73 10.66
C ILE A 12 0.88 8.58 10.09
N GLU A 13 0.26 7.44 10.35
CA GLU A 13 -1.02 7.09 9.76
C GLU A 13 -2.00 6.61 10.83
N SER A 14 -3.29 6.81 10.56
CA SER A 14 -4.37 6.21 11.32
C SER A 14 -5.09 5.19 10.46
N ALA A 15 -5.07 3.92 10.85
CA ALA A 15 -5.85 2.86 10.22
C ALA A 15 -6.90 2.32 11.21
N GLY A 16 -8.18 2.41 10.84
CA GLY A 16 -9.28 1.96 11.68
C GLY A 16 -9.80 3.03 12.65
N ASP A 17 -9.73 2.76 13.95
CA ASP A 17 -10.44 3.55 14.99
C ASP A 17 -9.76 4.90 15.33
N GLY A 18 -8.91 5.41 14.44
CA GLY A 18 -8.27 6.72 14.58
C GLY A 18 -7.02 6.76 15.46
N LEU A 19 -6.48 5.61 15.87
CA LEU A 19 -5.17 5.57 16.53
C LEU A 19 -4.08 5.86 15.49
N GLU A 20 -3.34 6.94 15.71
CA GLU A 20 -2.15 7.26 14.92
C GLU A 20 -0.97 6.38 15.35
N PHE A 21 -0.24 5.86 14.37
CA PHE A 21 0.99 5.11 14.60
C PHE A 21 2.04 5.44 13.54
N PRO A 22 3.33 5.42 13.89
CA PRO A 22 4.39 5.56 12.91
C PRO A 22 4.41 4.33 12.00
N LEU A 23 4.59 4.56 10.72
CA LEU A 23 4.72 3.53 9.71
C LEU A 23 6.01 3.75 8.90
N ARG A 24 6.77 2.68 8.72
CA ARG A 24 7.99 2.66 7.92
C ARG A 24 7.82 1.64 6.82
N ILE A 25 7.56 2.08 5.60
CA ILE A 25 7.36 1.21 4.44
C ILE A 25 8.63 1.21 3.61
N ARG A 26 9.34 0.08 3.55
CA ARG A 26 10.38 -0.14 2.55
C ARG A 26 9.74 -0.65 1.27
N TRP A 27 9.96 0.04 0.15
CA TRP A 27 9.47 -0.43 -1.14
C TRP A 27 10.34 -1.56 -1.66
N GLU A 28 9.73 -2.68 -2.01
CA GLU A 28 10.41 -3.89 -2.44
C GLU A 28 10.39 -4.02 -3.97
N ASP A 29 11.29 -4.84 -4.54
CA ASP A 29 11.19 -5.20 -5.96
C ASP A 29 9.94 -6.08 -6.17
N PRO A 30 9.00 -5.69 -7.04
CA PRO A 30 7.80 -6.50 -7.30
C PRO A 30 8.09 -7.92 -7.81
N LYS A 31 9.31 -8.21 -8.29
CA LYS A 31 9.73 -9.56 -8.66
C LYS A 31 9.82 -10.51 -7.46
N ASP A 32 9.99 -9.97 -6.26
CA ASP A 32 10.08 -10.74 -5.01
C ASP A 32 8.71 -10.87 -4.31
N CYS A 33 7.61 -10.59 -5.03
CA CYS A 33 6.27 -10.66 -4.49
C CYS A 33 5.93 -12.08 -3.98
N PRO A 34 5.47 -12.24 -2.73
CA PRO A 34 5.22 -13.54 -2.12
C PRO A 34 3.91 -14.21 -2.59
N ILE A 35 3.12 -13.52 -3.42
CA ILE A 35 1.85 -14.03 -3.96
C ILE A 35 1.86 -13.95 -5.48
N ASN A 36 1.05 -14.80 -6.11
CA ASN A 36 0.78 -14.68 -7.54
C ASN A 36 0.03 -13.38 -7.81
N THR A 37 0.61 -12.51 -8.64
CA THR A 37 -0.01 -11.28 -9.11
C THR A 37 -0.63 -11.50 -10.49
N HIS A 38 -1.75 -10.86 -10.75
CA HIS A 38 -2.51 -11.02 -12.01
C HIS A 38 -2.46 -9.79 -12.90
N TYR A 39 -2.16 -8.61 -12.32
CA TYR A 39 -2.15 -7.36 -13.07
C TYR A 39 -0.75 -6.94 -13.49
N SER A 40 -0.71 -6.10 -14.53
CA SER A 40 0.52 -5.67 -15.22
C SER A 40 1.44 -4.79 -14.37
N HIS A 41 0.91 -4.11 -13.36
CA HIS A 41 1.67 -3.24 -12.48
C HIS A 41 1.47 -3.66 -11.02
N VAL A 42 2.58 -3.74 -10.29
CA VAL A 42 2.60 -4.17 -8.89
C VAL A 42 3.49 -3.19 -8.12
N LEU A 43 2.98 -2.72 -7.00
CA LEU A 43 3.71 -2.02 -5.95
C LEU A 43 3.70 -2.92 -4.70
N MET A 44 4.88 -3.13 -4.13
CA MET A 44 5.06 -3.94 -2.94
C MET A 44 5.81 -3.12 -1.89
N GLY A 45 5.30 -3.09 -0.68
CA GLY A 45 5.94 -2.46 0.47
C GLY A 45 6.00 -3.41 1.65
N SER A 46 7.13 -3.44 2.34
CA SER A 46 7.26 -4.09 3.66
C SER A 46 7.19 -3.03 4.74
N CYS A 47 6.23 -3.17 5.66
CA CYS A 47 6.19 -2.36 6.87
C CYS A 47 7.20 -2.92 7.88
N LEU A 48 8.06 -2.05 8.39
CA LEU A 48 9.17 -2.38 9.26
C LEU A 48 8.90 -1.92 10.70
N ASP A 49 9.37 -2.71 11.67
CA ASP A 49 9.49 -2.24 13.06
C ASP A 49 10.78 -1.45 13.29
N ASP A 50 11.05 -1.07 14.55
CA ASP A 50 12.24 -0.29 14.93
C ASP A 50 13.57 -1.03 14.74
N ASN A 51 13.54 -2.37 14.57
CA ASN A 51 14.72 -3.19 14.31
C ASN A 51 14.89 -3.54 12.83
N ASP A 52 14.10 -2.92 11.94
CA ASP A 52 14.03 -3.21 10.51
C ASP A 52 13.48 -4.61 10.17
N ASP A 53 12.81 -5.28 11.12
CA ASP A 53 12.11 -6.53 10.84
C ASP A 53 10.78 -6.26 10.12
N VAL A 54 10.45 -7.11 9.16
CA VAL A 54 9.16 -7.05 8.45
C VAL A 54 8.03 -7.53 9.37
N ILE A 55 7.08 -6.62 9.65
CA ILE A 55 5.89 -6.91 10.47
C ILE A 55 4.63 -7.12 9.64
N SER A 56 4.55 -6.47 8.49
CA SER A 56 3.50 -6.67 7.50
C SER A 56 3.99 -6.31 6.11
N GLN A 57 3.23 -6.72 5.09
CA GLN A 57 3.49 -6.35 3.71
C GLN A 57 2.19 -5.86 3.07
N VAL A 58 2.31 -4.86 2.21
CA VAL A 58 1.23 -4.33 1.39
C VAL A 58 1.58 -4.54 -0.08
N ILE A 59 0.63 -5.09 -0.83
CA ILE A 59 0.78 -5.39 -2.24
C ILE A 59 -0.40 -4.75 -2.96
N HIS A 60 -0.14 -3.71 -3.74
CA HIS A 60 -1.10 -3.09 -4.62
C HIS A 60 -0.79 -3.49 -6.05
N GLN A 61 -1.72 -4.20 -6.69
CA GLN A 61 -1.63 -4.51 -8.11
C GLN A 61 -2.73 -3.76 -8.85
N TYR A 62 -2.40 -3.21 -10.02
CA TYR A 62 -3.35 -2.44 -10.81
C TYR A 62 -3.15 -2.62 -12.30
N GLU A 63 -4.24 -2.46 -13.04
CA GLU A 63 -4.25 -2.46 -14.49
C GLU A 63 -5.27 -1.46 -15.03
N LYS A 64 -5.10 -1.12 -16.29
CA LYS A 64 -6.08 -0.32 -17.02
C LYS A 64 -7.37 -1.11 -17.21
N SER A 65 -8.50 -0.48 -16.94
CA SER A 65 -9.84 -0.95 -17.28
C SER A 65 -10.49 -0.02 -18.30
N GLU A 66 -11.68 -0.37 -18.81
CA GLU A 66 -12.42 0.46 -19.77
C GLU A 66 -12.70 1.87 -19.24
N ASN A 67 -12.94 2.00 -17.93
CA ASN A 67 -13.35 3.25 -17.28
C ASN A 67 -12.25 3.86 -16.38
N GLY A 68 -10.99 3.43 -16.52
CA GLY A 68 -9.88 3.97 -15.73
C GLY A 68 -8.89 2.89 -15.31
N THR A 69 -8.69 2.77 -14.01
CA THR A 69 -7.77 1.80 -13.40
C THR A 69 -8.53 0.96 -12.39
N VAL A 70 -8.33 -0.35 -12.41
CA VAL A 70 -8.75 -1.24 -11.33
C VAL A 70 -7.54 -1.59 -10.48
N MET A 71 -7.72 -1.64 -9.16
CA MET A 71 -6.68 -2.00 -8.22
C MET A 71 -7.17 -3.09 -7.27
N THR A 72 -6.30 -4.05 -6.97
CA THR A 72 -6.47 -5.00 -5.88
C THR A 72 -5.36 -4.78 -4.86
N SER A 73 -5.74 -4.75 -3.58
CA SER A 73 -4.79 -4.59 -2.46
C SER A 73 -4.78 -5.85 -1.62
N THR A 74 -3.59 -6.35 -1.28
CA THR A 74 -3.41 -7.50 -0.39
C THR A 74 -2.49 -7.10 0.76
N PHE A 75 -2.92 -7.36 1.98
CA PHE A 75 -2.16 -7.12 3.20
C PHE A 75 -1.77 -8.46 3.80
N ILE A 76 -0.48 -8.66 4.05
CA ILE A 76 0.08 -9.89 4.63
C ILE A 76 0.65 -9.56 6.00
N PHE A 77 0.30 -10.38 7.00
CA PHE A 77 0.77 -10.24 8.37
C PHE A 77 1.46 -11.53 8.83
N PRO A 78 2.77 -11.72 8.52
CA PRO A 78 3.46 -12.98 8.78
C PRO A 78 3.49 -13.38 10.26
N LYS A 79 3.54 -12.40 11.15
CA LYS A 79 3.55 -12.58 12.62
C LYS A 79 2.13 -12.49 13.24
N GLY A 80 1.08 -12.48 12.40
CA GLY A 80 -0.30 -12.21 12.82
C GLY A 80 -0.65 -10.72 12.80
N LEU A 81 -1.95 -10.42 12.81
CA LEU A 81 -2.45 -9.05 12.81
C LEU A 81 -2.05 -8.32 14.11
N PRO A 82 -1.40 -7.14 14.04
CA PRO A 82 -1.07 -6.38 15.23
C PRO A 82 -2.33 -6.04 16.07
N PRO A 83 -2.28 -6.08 17.41
CA PRO A 83 -3.48 -5.90 18.25
C PRO A 83 -4.19 -4.55 18.09
N PHE A 84 -3.46 -3.52 17.66
CA PHE A 84 -3.98 -2.18 17.42
C PHE A 84 -4.65 -2.03 16.04
N ILE A 85 -4.52 -3.03 15.16
CA ILE A 85 -5.16 -3.04 13.84
C ILE A 85 -6.41 -3.91 13.89
N ASN A 86 -7.54 -3.35 13.51
CA ASN A 86 -8.77 -4.09 13.24
C ASN A 86 -8.91 -4.29 11.72
N LEU A 87 -9.24 -5.52 11.27
CA LEU A 87 -9.44 -5.85 9.85
C LEU A 87 -10.48 -4.98 9.16
N SER A 88 -11.63 -4.71 9.82
CA SER A 88 -12.66 -3.85 9.22
C SER A 88 -12.17 -2.41 9.08
N GLY A 89 -11.37 -1.94 10.03
CA GLY A 89 -10.75 -0.63 10.01
C GLY A 89 -9.70 -0.50 8.91
N LEU A 90 -8.83 -1.50 8.74
CA LEU A 90 -7.85 -1.55 7.66
C LEU A 90 -8.52 -1.60 6.28
N TYR A 91 -9.55 -2.43 6.14
CA TYR A 91 -10.33 -2.50 4.90
C TYR A 91 -10.95 -1.15 4.55
N LYS A 92 -11.62 -0.53 5.53
CA LYS A 92 -12.24 0.79 5.36
C LYS A 92 -11.20 1.85 4.97
N HIS A 93 -10.09 1.93 5.71
CA HIS A 93 -8.99 2.85 5.44
C HIS A 93 -8.47 2.71 4.01
N ASN A 94 -8.15 1.49 3.57
CA ASN A 94 -7.66 1.24 2.22
C ASN A 94 -8.70 1.60 1.14
N VAL A 95 -9.99 1.32 1.36
CA VAL A 95 -11.03 1.70 0.40
C VAL A 95 -11.18 3.21 0.31
N GLU A 96 -11.25 3.90 1.45
CA GLU A 96 -11.43 5.36 1.50
C GLU A 96 -10.23 6.07 0.85
N GLU A 97 -9.01 5.79 1.30
CA GLU A 97 -7.80 6.44 0.76
C GLU A 97 -7.65 6.22 -0.75
N MET A 98 -7.78 4.96 -1.19
CA MET A 98 -7.58 4.64 -2.61
C MET A 98 -8.72 5.15 -3.50
N SER A 99 -9.93 5.29 -2.96
CA SER A 99 -11.05 5.90 -3.69
C SER A 99 -10.84 7.40 -3.91
N GLU A 100 -10.26 8.10 -2.94
CA GLU A 100 -10.00 9.54 -3.05
C GLU A 100 -8.98 9.86 -4.14
N PHE A 101 -8.01 8.98 -4.38
CA PHE A 101 -7.05 9.14 -5.48
C PHE A 101 -7.72 9.28 -6.85
N SER A 102 -8.86 8.63 -7.07
CA SER A 102 -9.60 8.78 -8.33
C SER A 102 -10.17 10.18 -8.54
N ASN A 103 -10.39 10.94 -7.46
CA ASN A 103 -10.96 12.29 -7.51
C ASN A 103 -9.96 13.36 -7.96
N PHE A 104 -8.65 13.18 -7.69
CA PHE A 104 -7.66 14.23 -7.94
C PHE A 104 -6.43 13.79 -8.75
N LEU A 105 -6.05 12.50 -8.77
CA LEU A 105 -4.84 12.07 -9.49
C LEU A 105 -4.83 12.40 -10.98
N PRO A 106 -5.93 12.23 -11.76
CA PRO A 106 -5.91 12.53 -13.18
C PRO A 106 -5.58 14.00 -13.48
N GLU A 107 -6.15 14.93 -12.71
CA GLU A 107 -5.91 16.37 -12.89
C GLU A 107 -4.54 16.78 -12.35
N LEU A 108 -4.11 16.20 -11.22
CA LEU A 108 -2.77 16.42 -10.68
C LEU A 108 -1.69 16.01 -11.69
N PHE A 109 -1.87 14.87 -12.37
CA PHE A 109 -0.93 14.39 -13.37
C PHE A 109 -0.89 15.32 -14.60
N LYS A 110 -2.04 15.74 -15.13
CA LYS A 110 -2.11 16.68 -16.26
C LYS A 110 -1.44 18.03 -15.97
N GLY A 111 -1.51 18.50 -14.73
CA GLY A 111 -0.92 19.78 -14.32
C GLY A 111 0.59 19.77 -14.09
N ASN A 112 1.23 18.59 -14.08
CA ASN A 112 2.65 18.42 -13.76
C ASN A 112 3.43 17.64 -14.85
N LEU A 113 2.85 17.50 -16.04
CA LEU A 113 3.52 17.07 -17.27
C LEU A 113 3.94 18.28 -18.10
#